data_AF-A0A7U3ZQ71-F1
#
_entry.id   AF-A0A7U3ZQ71-F1
#
_cell.length_a   1.000
_cell.length_b   1.000
_cell.length_c   1.000
_cell.angle_alpha   90.00
_cell.angle_beta   90.00
_cell.angle_gamma   90.00
#
_symmetry.space_group_name_H-M   'P 1'
#
loop_
_entity.id
_entity.type
_entity.pdbx_description
1 polymer ?
#
loop_
_entity_poly.entity_id
_entity_poly.type
_entity_poly.pdbx_seq_one_letter_code
_entity_poly.pdbx_strand_id
1 'polypeptide(L)'
;MNKIDVSRRETVKKIGLGGSAGLLGLFGGISNAQAREEKETPWYAKAMKPVKITGVRAIATAPQGSNLIVVKVETSEPGLYGLGCATFTQRAATVIVAINTYLNEFCVGKDVDNIEDMWQAAYVSSYWRNGPVLNNALSGLDQALWDIKGKRAGMPLYQLLGGKVRFAIPCYTHANGNTPEATVESVKSIMERGFKYIRIQQGGYGAVGSTEQKPDFKAAGFGGEGDNYMNERTYLKSIPKLFEAVRKGCGDDIELLHDIHERVQPMDAINMIKKLEEYRPFFIEDPFSPENMKWFKQLRTSTSVPIAMGELFNNINEFVEPMVNQWFDYIRIHVSQIGGITPAMKVARLGEWFNIKTAWHGPGDVSPVGHSAHAHIDLAVWNFGIQEAVSFNEKTLSVFSGCPTMKDGYMSVNEVPGIGVDINEKEAAKYPITTKSNWQVRKFDGTIIRP
;
A
#
# COMPACT_ATOMS: atom_id res chain seq x y z
N MET A 1 -0.64 -29.49 -76.25
CA MET A 1 -1.24 -28.15 -76.14
C MET A 1 -1.63 -27.94 -74.68
N ASN A 2 -1.37 -26.75 -74.15
CA ASN A 2 -1.60 -26.23 -72.78
C ASN A 2 -0.40 -26.24 -71.81
N LYS A 3 -0.20 -25.03 -71.29
CA LYS A 3 0.95 -24.47 -70.59
C LYS A 3 0.84 -24.65 -69.06
N ILE A 4 2.02 -24.76 -68.49
CA ILE A 4 2.51 -24.41 -67.14
C ILE A 4 1.58 -23.53 -66.28
N ASP A 5 1.39 -23.90 -65.01
CA ASP A 5 1.51 -22.95 -63.90
C ASP A 5 1.94 -23.67 -62.60
N VAL A 6 3.25 -23.66 -62.30
CA VAL A 6 3.80 -24.01 -60.99
C VAL A 6 4.52 -22.78 -60.47
N SER A 7 4.04 -22.27 -59.34
CA SER A 7 4.37 -20.94 -58.83
C SER A 7 5.84 -20.82 -58.40
N ARG A 8 6.39 -19.61 -58.52
CA ARG A 8 7.74 -19.16 -58.09
C ARG A 8 8.10 -19.45 -56.61
N ARG A 9 7.21 -20.06 -55.82
CA ARG A 9 7.37 -20.27 -54.38
C ARG A 9 8.05 -21.60 -53.99
N GLU A 10 8.23 -22.55 -54.92
CA GLU A 10 8.91 -23.83 -54.65
C GLU A 10 10.39 -23.88 -55.03
N THR A 11 10.86 -23.03 -55.95
CA THR A 11 12.27 -23.03 -56.39
C THR A 11 13.24 -22.53 -55.32
N VAL A 12 12.77 -21.71 -54.36
CA VAL A 12 13.62 -21.14 -53.28
C VAL A 12 13.84 -22.13 -52.12
N LYS A 13 13.11 -23.24 -52.05
CA LYS A 13 13.30 -24.27 -51.01
C LYS A 13 14.29 -25.39 -51.37
N LYS A 14 14.85 -25.40 -52.59
CA LYS A 14 15.72 -26.51 -53.06
C LYS A 14 17.17 -26.13 -53.39
N ILE A 15 17.62 -24.91 -53.08
CA ILE A 15 19.01 -24.46 -53.36
C ILE A 15 19.73 -24.05 -52.06
N GLY A 16 19.83 -24.95 -51.08
CA GLY A 16 20.57 -24.59 -49.87
C GLY A 16 20.94 -25.70 -48.89
N LEU A 17 20.74 -26.97 -49.24
CA LEU A 17 21.21 -28.10 -48.44
C LEU A 17 21.95 -29.08 -49.35
N GLY A 18 23.27 -29.02 -49.30
CA GLY A 18 24.15 -30.06 -49.83
C GLY A 18 25.29 -29.55 -50.69
N GLY A 19 26.43 -29.22 -50.07
CA GLY A 19 27.71 -29.16 -50.78
C GLY A 19 28.69 -28.07 -50.36
N SER A 20 29.20 -28.13 -49.12
CA SER A 20 30.58 -27.71 -48.75
C SER A 20 30.73 -27.62 -47.23
N ALA A 21 30.57 -28.74 -46.53
CA ALA A 21 31.12 -28.92 -45.20
C ALA A 21 32.41 -29.73 -45.35
N GLY A 22 33.55 -29.08 -45.12
CA GLY A 22 34.87 -29.71 -45.16
C GLY A 22 35.80 -29.05 -46.17
N LEU A 23 36.49 -27.97 -45.73
CA LEU A 23 37.89 -27.66 -46.11
C LEU A 23 38.43 -26.29 -45.64
N LEU A 24 37.68 -25.47 -44.90
CA LEU A 24 38.20 -24.17 -44.41
C LEU A 24 38.69 -24.17 -42.95
N GLY A 25 38.94 -25.34 -42.37
CA GLY A 25 39.57 -25.49 -41.05
C GLY A 25 41.10 -25.54 -41.04
N LEU A 26 41.77 -25.24 -42.18
CA LEU A 26 43.21 -25.51 -42.35
C LEU A 26 44.11 -24.29 -42.52
N PHE A 27 43.59 -23.06 -42.53
CA PHE A 27 44.44 -21.87 -42.60
C PHE A 27 43.91 -20.71 -41.74
N GLY A 28 44.58 -20.49 -40.61
CA GLY A 28 44.84 -19.18 -40.03
C GLY A 28 43.66 -18.22 -39.92
N GLY A 29 42.89 -18.38 -38.86
CA GLY A 29 41.89 -17.39 -38.46
C GLY A 29 41.62 -17.50 -36.97
N ILE A 30 42.63 -17.17 -36.15
CA ILE A 30 42.39 -16.79 -34.76
C ILE A 30 41.41 -15.62 -34.85
N SER A 31 40.12 -15.88 -34.62
CA SER A 31 39.16 -14.80 -34.47
C SER A 31 39.68 -13.94 -33.32
N ASN A 32 39.95 -12.67 -33.60
CA ASN A 32 40.35 -11.64 -32.66
C ASN A 32 39.22 -11.34 -31.64
N ALA A 33 38.85 -12.35 -30.86
CA ALA A 33 38.26 -12.23 -29.55
C ALA A 33 39.32 -12.67 -28.53
N GLN A 34 40.55 -12.18 -28.69
CA GLN A 34 41.43 -12.04 -27.54
C GLN A 34 40.73 -11.06 -26.61
N ALA A 35 40.27 -11.59 -25.48
CA ALA A 35 39.80 -10.82 -24.35
C ALA A 35 40.79 -9.67 -24.14
N ARG A 36 40.32 -8.44 -24.44
CA ARG A 36 41.07 -7.24 -24.13
C ARG A 36 41.27 -7.22 -22.63
N GLU A 37 42.54 -7.32 -22.26
CA GLU A 37 43.23 -6.77 -21.10
C GLU A 37 42.36 -6.28 -19.94
N GLU A 38 42.74 -6.76 -18.76
CA GLU A 38 42.48 -6.21 -17.42
C GLU A 38 42.47 -4.68 -17.40
N LYS A 39 41.35 -4.07 -17.80
CA LYS A 39 40.99 -2.77 -17.27
C LYS A 39 40.54 -3.05 -15.86
N GLU A 40 41.25 -2.50 -14.87
CA GLU A 40 40.73 -2.42 -13.51
C GLU A 40 39.24 -2.08 -13.59
N THR A 41 38.40 -2.97 -13.06
CA THR A 41 36.97 -2.72 -12.99
C THR A 41 36.80 -1.34 -12.37
N PRO A 42 36.20 -0.36 -13.09
CA PRO A 42 36.05 0.98 -12.59
C PRO A 42 35.49 0.95 -11.17
N TRP A 43 35.85 1.90 -10.29
CA TRP A 43 35.40 1.84 -8.90
C TRP A 43 33.87 1.76 -8.76
N TYR A 44 33.12 2.35 -9.71
CA TYR A 44 31.66 2.28 -9.80
C TYR A 44 31.12 0.95 -10.34
N ALA A 45 31.97 0.15 -10.98
CA ALA A 45 31.67 -1.20 -11.45
C ALA A 45 32.23 -2.29 -10.51
N LYS A 46 33.04 -1.92 -9.49
CA LYS A 46 33.37 -2.83 -8.39
C LYS A 46 32.08 -3.07 -7.62
N ALA A 47 31.52 -4.27 -7.75
CA ALA A 47 30.38 -4.68 -6.95
C ALA A 47 30.67 -4.38 -5.48
N MET A 48 29.69 -3.81 -4.77
CA MET A 48 29.81 -3.60 -3.33
C MET A 48 30.15 -4.95 -2.68
N LYS A 49 31.00 -4.94 -1.63
CA LYS A 49 31.34 -6.18 -0.92
C LYS A 49 30.05 -6.91 -0.55
N PRO A 50 29.92 -8.22 -0.82
CA PRO A 50 28.71 -8.96 -0.48
C PRO A 50 28.40 -8.83 1.01
N VAL A 51 27.16 -8.47 1.32
CA VAL A 51 26.66 -8.40 2.70
C VAL A 51 25.60 -9.47 2.84
N LYS A 52 25.73 -10.30 3.87
CA LYS A 52 24.81 -11.42 4.11
C LYS A 52 23.88 -11.13 5.27
N ILE A 53 22.67 -11.66 5.20
CA ILE A 53 21.70 -11.63 6.30
C ILE A 53 22.20 -12.57 7.40
N THR A 54 22.27 -12.08 8.64
CA THR A 54 22.64 -12.85 9.83
C THR A 54 21.45 -13.18 10.72
N GLY A 55 20.37 -12.41 10.61
CA GLY A 55 19.12 -12.68 11.32
C GLY A 55 17.96 -11.83 10.80
N VAL A 56 16.75 -12.38 10.89
CA VAL A 56 15.49 -11.68 10.63
C VAL A 56 14.57 -11.91 11.81
N ARG A 57 14.07 -10.83 12.41
CA ARG A 57 13.18 -10.93 13.56
C ARG A 57 12.13 -9.84 13.60
N ALA A 58 10.99 -10.16 14.21
CA ALA A 58 9.93 -9.21 14.49
C ALA A 58 10.18 -8.47 15.81
N ILE A 59 9.90 -7.17 15.80
CA ILE A 59 9.76 -6.30 16.97
C ILE A 59 8.30 -5.86 17.01
N ALA A 60 7.61 -6.18 18.10
CA ALA A 60 6.19 -5.93 18.28
C ALA A 60 5.97 -4.88 19.38
N THR A 61 5.12 -3.89 19.13
CA THR A 61 4.87 -2.81 20.08
C THR A 61 3.52 -2.14 19.82
N ALA A 62 2.92 -1.48 20.82
CA ALA A 62 1.63 -0.80 20.70
C ALA A 62 1.59 0.56 21.44
N PRO A 63 2.51 1.51 21.13
CA PRO A 63 2.63 2.78 21.87
C PRO A 63 1.38 3.69 21.78
N GLN A 64 0.59 3.54 20.71
CA GLN A 64 -0.66 4.26 20.45
C GLN A 64 -1.91 3.35 20.48
N GLY A 65 -1.79 2.13 21.00
CA GLY A 65 -2.90 1.18 21.12
C GLY A 65 -3.08 0.23 19.93
N SER A 66 -2.71 0.63 18.72
CA SER A 66 -2.60 -0.28 17.58
C SER A 66 -1.38 -1.18 17.73
N ASN A 67 -1.53 -2.47 17.42
CA ASN A 67 -0.37 -3.38 17.35
C ASN A 67 0.46 -3.02 16.11
N LEU A 68 1.73 -2.69 16.31
CA LEU A 68 2.69 -2.41 15.25
C LEU A 68 3.72 -3.55 15.20
N ILE A 69 4.01 -4.04 14.00
CA ILE A 69 5.03 -5.06 13.76
C ILE A 69 6.10 -4.49 12.82
N VAL A 70 7.34 -4.51 13.29
CA VAL A 70 8.52 -4.10 12.53
C VAL A 70 9.44 -5.29 12.36
N VAL A 71 9.87 -5.57 11.15
CA VAL A 71 10.93 -6.54 10.87
C VAL A 71 12.27 -5.83 10.96
N LYS A 72 13.22 -6.43 11.67
CA LYS A 72 14.62 -6.04 11.68
C LYS A 72 15.45 -7.13 10.99
N VAL A 73 16.22 -6.74 9.98
CA VAL A 73 17.18 -7.59 9.26
C VAL A 73 18.58 -7.19 9.69
N GLU A 74 19.26 -8.08 10.38
CA GLU A 74 20.65 -7.92 10.81
C GLU A 74 21.58 -8.48 9.73
N THR A 75 22.77 -7.89 9.59
CA THR A 75 23.70 -8.25 8.52
C THR A 75 25.07 -8.67 9.04
N SER A 76 25.91 -9.19 8.15
CA SER A 76 27.31 -9.53 8.41
C SER A 76 28.22 -8.31 8.60
N GLU A 77 27.73 -7.10 8.31
CA GLU A 77 28.47 -5.86 8.49
C GLU A 77 28.05 -5.19 9.82
N PRO A 78 28.98 -4.97 10.76
CA PRO A 78 28.66 -4.38 12.05
C PRO A 78 27.98 -3.01 11.92
N GLY A 79 26.83 -2.85 12.58
CA GLY A 79 26.06 -1.61 12.58
C GLY A 79 25.12 -1.43 11.37
N LEU A 80 25.24 -2.26 10.32
CA LEU A 80 24.32 -2.24 9.19
C LEU A 80 23.16 -3.20 9.43
N TYR A 81 21.95 -2.65 9.50
CA TYR A 81 20.69 -3.39 9.59
C TYR A 81 19.58 -2.61 8.87
N GLY A 82 18.50 -3.33 8.54
CA GLY A 82 17.31 -2.79 7.89
C GLY A 82 16.08 -2.89 8.76
N LEU A 83 15.17 -1.93 8.63
CA LEU A 83 13.86 -1.94 9.27
C LEU A 83 12.75 -1.91 8.23
N GLY A 84 11.67 -2.66 8.46
CA GLY A 84 10.53 -2.69 7.57
C GLY A 84 9.19 -2.90 8.30
N CYS A 85 8.12 -2.33 7.77
CA CYS A 85 6.78 -2.50 8.32
C CYS A 85 6.15 -3.82 7.86
N ALA A 86 5.65 -4.58 8.84
CA ALA A 86 4.89 -5.82 8.66
C ALA A 86 3.55 -5.76 9.42
N THR A 87 2.97 -4.57 9.56
CA THR A 87 1.85 -4.36 10.48
C THR A 87 0.54 -4.86 9.89
N PHE A 88 0.08 -6.01 10.39
CA PHE A 88 -1.31 -6.44 10.32
C PHE A 88 -1.86 -6.48 11.75
N THR A 89 -2.40 -5.36 12.22
CA THR A 89 -2.70 -5.15 13.65
C THR A 89 -3.61 -6.23 14.23
N GLN A 90 -4.62 -6.66 13.47
CA GLN A 90 -5.64 -7.63 13.91
C GLN A 90 -5.10 -9.06 14.04
N ARG A 91 -3.97 -9.40 13.39
CA ARG A 91 -3.33 -10.72 13.45
C ARG A 91 -1.81 -10.63 13.70
N ALA A 92 -1.40 -9.62 14.45
CA ALA A 92 -0.01 -9.33 14.79
C ALA A 92 0.78 -10.56 15.28
N ALA A 93 0.19 -11.35 16.18
CA ALA A 93 0.82 -12.57 16.71
C ALA A 93 1.14 -13.60 15.61
N THR A 94 0.25 -13.77 14.63
CA THR A 94 0.46 -14.71 13.52
C THR A 94 1.56 -14.23 12.57
N VAL A 95 1.63 -12.93 12.31
CA VAL A 95 2.70 -12.34 11.49
C VAL A 95 4.07 -12.51 12.17
N ILE A 96 4.16 -12.34 13.49
CA ILE A 96 5.39 -12.58 14.26
C ILE A 96 5.91 -14.00 14.05
N VAL A 97 5.03 -15.01 14.09
CA VAL A 97 5.40 -16.41 13.85
C VAL A 97 5.88 -16.60 12.41
N ALA A 98 5.19 -16.02 11.43
CA ALA A 98 5.61 -16.07 10.02
C ALA A 98 7.04 -15.55 9.83
N ILE A 99 7.38 -14.44 10.49
CA ILE A 99 8.71 -13.82 10.44
C ILE A 99 9.76 -14.66 11.16
N ASN A 100 9.56 -14.90 12.47
CA ASN A 100 10.60 -15.45 13.34
C ASN A 100 10.89 -16.94 13.05
N THR A 101 9.89 -17.69 12.61
CA THR A 101 10.04 -19.12 12.34
C THR A 101 10.46 -19.37 10.91
N TYR A 102 9.68 -18.90 9.93
CA TYR A 102 9.88 -19.31 8.53
C TYR A 102 10.79 -18.34 7.77
N LEU A 103 10.54 -17.04 7.89
CA LEU A 103 11.29 -16.05 7.09
C LEU A 103 12.75 -15.95 7.54
N ASN A 104 13.01 -16.05 8.85
CA ASN A 104 14.38 -16.09 9.39
C ASN A 104 15.19 -17.26 8.82
N GLU A 105 14.68 -18.48 8.93
CA GLU A 105 15.35 -19.68 8.39
C GLU A 105 15.59 -19.56 6.89
N PHE A 106 14.62 -19.01 6.15
CA PHE A 106 14.74 -18.80 4.71
C PHE A 106 15.80 -17.77 4.31
N CYS A 107 16.03 -16.73 5.13
CA CYS A 107 16.83 -15.57 4.74
C CYS A 107 18.30 -15.62 5.19
N VAL A 108 18.61 -16.28 6.30
CA VAL A 108 19.98 -16.31 6.84
C VAL A 108 20.98 -16.85 5.81
N GLY A 109 22.11 -16.15 5.66
CA GLY A 109 23.18 -16.47 4.71
C GLY A 109 22.96 -15.95 3.29
N LYS A 110 21.76 -15.42 2.95
CA LYS A 110 21.49 -14.83 1.64
C LYS A 110 22.01 -13.40 1.52
N ASP A 111 22.18 -12.97 0.27
CA ASP A 111 22.66 -11.64 -0.07
C ASP A 111 21.58 -10.56 0.13
N VAL A 112 21.93 -9.44 0.75
CA VAL A 112 21.00 -8.31 0.94
C VAL A 112 20.76 -7.51 -0.34
N ASP A 113 21.63 -7.61 -1.36
CA ASP A 113 21.50 -6.79 -2.56
C ASP A 113 20.45 -7.27 -3.54
N ASN A 114 20.14 -8.56 -3.51
CA ASN A 114 19.26 -9.21 -4.49
C ASN A 114 17.79 -9.11 -4.06
N ILE A 115 17.30 -7.88 -3.89
CA ILE A 115 15.95 -7.61 -3.34
C ILE A 115 14.85 -8.25 -4.21
N GLU A 116 14.89 -8.06 -5.53
CA GLU A 116 13.88 -8.62 -6.43
C GLU A 116 13.87 -10.15 -6.41
N ASP A 117 15.05 -10.79 -6.42
CA ASP A 117 15.17 -12.25 -6.31
C ASP A 117 14.64 -12.75 -4.95
N MET A 118 15.05 -12.10 -3.86
CA MET A 118 14.58 -12.42 -2.52
C MET A 118 13.05 -12.31 -2.43
N TRP A 119 12.47 -11.24 -2.98
CA TRP A 119 11.04 -11.01 -2.98
C TRP A 119 10.31 -12.12 -3.73
N GLN A 120 10.73 -12.42 -4.96
CA GLN A 120 10.11 -13.48 -5.79
C GLN A 120 10.21 -14.84 -5.10
N ALA A 121 11.39 -15.18 -4.55
CA ALA A 121 11.64 -16.45 -3.90
C ALA A 121 10.84 -16.59 -2.59
N ALA A 122 10.80 -15.55 -1.76
CA ALA A 122 10.04 -15.55 -0.51
C ALA A 122 8.53 -15.62 -0.76
N TYR A 123 8.02 -14.86 -1.74
CA TYR A 123 6.61 -14.83 -2.11
C TYR A 123 6.05 -16.21 -2.51
N VAL A 124 6.87 -17.08 -3.13
CA VAL A 124 6.44 -18.44 -3.54
C VAL A 124 6.93 -19.55 -2.61
N SER A 125 7.66 -19.23 -1.55
CA SER A 125 8.35 -20.21 -0.68
C SER A 125 7.43 -21.23 0.00
N SER A 126 6.18 -20.85 0.28
CA SER A 126 5.17 -21.72 0.90
C SER A 126 4.25 -22.43 -0.11
N TYR A 127 4.57 -22.37 -1.41
CA TYR A 127 3.71 -22.81 -2.53
C TYR A 127 2.38 -22.03 -2.62
N TRP A 128 1.50 -22.19 -1.63
CA TRP A 128 0.38 -21.28 -1.37
C TRP A 128 0.92 -19.92 -0.94
N ARG A 129 0.27 -18.85 -1.40
CA ARG A 129 0.74 -17.46 -1.29
C ARG A 129 -0.42 -16.48 -1.40
N ASN A 130 -0.10 -15.18 -1.37
CA ASN A 130 -1.04 -14.08 -1.12
C ASN A 130 -1.62 -14.14 0.29
N GLY A 131 -2.49 -13.19 0.59
CA GLY A 131 -3.15 -13.09 1.87
C GLY A 131 -2.39 -12.23 2.87
N PRO A 132 -3.11 -11.72 3.88
CA PRO A 132 -2.63 -10.61 4.69
C PRO A 132 -1.46 -10.99 5.60
N VAL A 133 -1.38 -12.25 6.07
CA VAL A 133 -0.30 -12.68 6.99
C VAL A 133 1.05 -12.76 6.29
N LEU A 134 1.14 -13.53 5.20
CA LEU A 134 2.41 -13.76 4.52
C LEU A 134 2.88 -12.52 3.76
N ASN A 135 1.96 -11.76 3.17
CA ASN A 135 2.34 -10.49 2.52
C ASN A 135 2.87 -9.48 3.53
N ASN A 136 2.30 -9.37 4.73
CA ASN A 136 2.85 -8.48 5.76
C ASN A 136 4.25 -8.90 6.22
N ALA A 137 4.47 -10.21 6.45
CA ALA A 137 5.80 -10.72 6.78
C ALA A 137 6.82 -10.41 5.67
N LEU A 138 6.44 -10.67 4.40
CA LEU A 138 7.24 -10.36 3.22
C LEU A 138 7.54 -8.87 3.09
N SER A 139 6.54 -8.00 3.35
CA SER A 139 6.72 -6.55 3.33
C SER A 139 7.76 -6.08 4.33
N GLY A 140 7.75 -6.63 5.55
CA GLY A 140 8.75 -6.25 6.54
C GLY A 140 10.16 -6.60 6.09
N LEU A 141 10.36 -7.76 5.46
CA LEU A 141 11.63 -8.13 4.85
C LEU A 141 11.99 -7.19 3.68
N ASP A 142 11.07 -6.99 2.74
CA ASP A 142 11.28 -6.17 1.55
C ASP A 142 11.68 -4.73 1.90
N GLN A 143 10.94 -4.10 2.82
CA GLN A 143 11.23 -2.76 3.29
C GLN A 143 12.59 -2.69 4.02
N ALA A 144 12.92 -3.68 4.85
CA ALA A 144 14.22 -3.74 5.53
C ALA A 144 15.39 -3.90 4.54
N LEU A 145 15.21 -4.67 3.46
CA LEU A 145 16.24 -4.81 2.42
C LEU A 145 16.41 -3.51 1.62
N TRP A 146 15.33 -2.80 1.31
CA TRP A 146 15.40 -1.46 0.70
C TRP A 146 16.06 -0.44 1.62
N ASP A 147 15.79 -0.50 2.92
CA ASP A 147 16.45 0.32 3.94
C ASP A 147 17.97 0.05 3.97
N ILE A 148 18.39 -1.21 4.00
CA ILE A 148 19.81 -1.61 3.90
C ILE A 148 20.43 -1.07 2.61
N LYS A 149 19.74 -1.20 1.47
CA LYS A 149 20.26 -0.71 0.18
C LYS A 149 20.43 0.81 0.17
N GLY A 150 19.49 1.57 0.73
CA GLY A 150 19.62 3.01 0.92
C GLY A 150 20.80 3.38 1.81
N LYS A 151 20.96 2.69 2.95
CA LYS A 151 22.10 2.87 3.87
C LYS A 151 23.45 2.59 3.20
N ARG A 152 23.56 1.50 2.44
CA ARG A 152 24.78 1.14 1.71
C ARG A 152 25.10 2.10 0.57
N ALA A 153 24.08 2.64 -0.09
CA ALA A 153 24.24 3.66 -1.11
C ALA A 153 24.55 5.05 -0.53
N GLY A 154 24.39 5.26 0.79
CA GLY A 154 24.48 6.57 1.41
C GLY A 154 23.37 7.52 0.95
N MET A 155 22.21 6.99 0.58
CA MET A 155 21.10 7.75 -0.02
C MET A 155 19.78 7.52 0.72
N PRO A 156 18.95 8.55 0.92
CA PRO A 156 17.56 8.34 1.33
C PRO A 156 16.85 7.52 0.25
N LEU A 157 15.94 6.64 0.66
CA LEU A 157 15.33 5.63 -0.20
C LEU A 157 14.73 6.21 -1.49
N TYR A 158 14.07 7.37 -1.43
CA TYR A 158 13.45 8.00 -2.59
C TYR A 158 14.45 8.30 -3.73
N GLN A 159 15.74 8.54 -3.41
CA GLN A 159 16.78 8.75 -4.44
C GLN A 159 17.03 7.48 -5.24
N LEU A 160 17.03 6.32 -4.56
CA LEU A 160 17.15 5.03 -5.23
C LEU A 160 15.91 4.69 -6.09
N LEU A 161 14.75 5.22 -5.71
CA LEU A 161 13.49 5.02 -6.44
C LEU A 161 13.34 5.95 -7.66
N GLY A 162 14.29 6.85 -7.90
CA GLY A 162 14.30 7.76 -9.05
C GLY A 162 14.42 9.26 -8.70
N GLY A 163 14.52 9.62 -7.43
CA GLY A 163 14.61 11.00 -6.97
C GLY A 163 13.24 11.66 -6.79
N LYS A 164 13.24 12.89 -6.25
CA LYS A 164 12.01 13.64 -5.99
C LYS A 164 11.39 14.14 -7.29
N VAL A 165 10.09 13.92 -7.46
CA VAL A 165 9.26 14.60 -8.48
C VAL A 165 8.36 15.68 -7.85
N ARG A 166 8.42 15.85 -6.52
CA ARG A 166 7.75 16.90 -5.75
C ARG A 166 8.57 17.29 -4.51
N PHE A 167 8.38 18.51 -4.02
CA PHE A 167 9.15 19.03 -2.88
C PHE A 167 8.56 18.64 -1.52
N ALA A 168 7.25 18.36 -1.45
CA ALA A 168 6.52 17.95 -0.25
C ALA A 168 5.32 17.07 -0.64
N ILE A 169 4.78 16.34 0.34
CA ILE A 169 3.69 15.37 0.14
C ILE A 169 2.41 15.96 0.73
N PRO A 170 1.45 16.47 -0.07
CA PRO A 170 0.18 16.90 0.46
C PRO A 170 -0.56 15.72 1.12
N CYS A 171 -1.19 16.00 2.25
CA CYS A 171 -1.89 15.00 3.03
C CYS A 171 -3.35 15.35 3.26
N TYR A 172 -4.15 14.31 3.49
CA TYR A 172 -5.45 14.45 4.14
C TYR A 172 -5.42 13.90 5.57
N THR A 173 -6.34 14.37 6.40
CA THR A 173 -6.56 13.84 7.75
C THR A 173 -8.07 13.72 8.05
N HIS A 174 -8.43 13.25 9.24
CA HIS A 174 -9.79 12.81 9.54
C HIS A 174 -10.53 13.80 10.44
N ALA A 175 -11.67 14.28 9.95
CA ALA A 175 -12.69 14.97 10.74
C ALA A 175 -13.84 13.99 11.03
N ASN A 176 -14.25 13.94 12.29
CA ASN A 176 -15.38 13.10 12.70
C ASN A 176 -16.18 13.79 13.79
N GLY A 177 -17.51 13.73 13.69
CA GLY A 177 -18.43 14.19 14.72
C GLY A 177 -19.66 13.29 14.77
N ASN A 178 -20.40 13.32 15.89
CA ASN A 178 -21.67 12.59 15.98
C ASN A 178 -22.82 13.29 15.23
N THR A 179 -22.66 14.58 14.96
CA THR A 179 -23.59 15.39 14.16
C THR A 179 -22.86 16.13 13.03
N PRO A 180 -23.58 16.62 12.00
CA PRO A 180 -22.98 17.46 10.97
C PRO A 180 -22.28 18.70 11.54
N GLU A 181 -22.89 19.38 12.53
CA GLU A 181 -22.33 20.59 13.15
C GLU A 181 -21.02 20.30 13.89
N ALA A 182 -20.96 19.20 14.65
CA ALA A 182 -19.73 18.78 15.31
C ALA A 182 -18.63 18.46 14.28
N THR A 183 -19.01 17.90 13.13
CA THR A 183 -18.06 17.61 12.05
C THR A 183 -17.57 18.89 11.38
N VAL A 184 -18.45 19.89 11.16
CA VAL A 184 -18.06 21.23 10.67
C VAL A 184 -17.01 21.87 11.57
N GLU A 185 -17.20 21.85 12.88
CA GLU A 185 -16.21 22.41 13.81
C GLU A 185 -14.88 21.63 13.80
N SER A 186 -14.94 20.30 13.67
CA SER A 186 -13.74 19.47 13.47
C SER A 186 -13.00 19.83 12.18
N VAL A 187 -13.72 20.06 11.07
CA VAL A 187 -13.16 20.49 9.78
C VAL A 187 -12.48 21.86 9.92
N LYS A 188 -13.13 22.85 10.54
CA LYS A 188 -12.55 24.18 10.76
C LYS A 188 -11.24 24.13 11.55
N SER A 189 -11.20 23.35 12.63
CA SER A 189 -9.97 23.17 13.42
C SER A 189 -8.83 22.52 12.61
N ILE A 190 -9.16 21.61 11.68
CA ILE A 190 -8.18 20.99 10.79
C ILE A 190 -7.69 21.98 9.71
N MET A 191 -8.57 22.85 9.21
CA MET A 191 -8.20 23.93 8.29
C MET A 191 -7.24 24.94 8.92
N GLU A 192 -7.43 25.28 10.20
CA GLU A 192 -6.51 26.16 10.95
C GLU A 192 -5.10 25.57 11.06
N ARG A 193 -4.97 24.23 10.99
CA ARG A 193 -3.68 23.52 10.94
C ARG A 193 -3.08 23.45 9.53
N GLY A 194 -3.70 24.10 8.55
CA GLY A 194 -3.22 24.23 7.17
C GLY A 194 -3.60 23.09 6.23
N PHE A 195 -4.39 22.11 6.68
CA PHE A 195 -4.84 21.02 5.80
C PHE A 195 -5.84 21.51 4.75
N LYS A 196 -5.66 21.04 3.51
CA LYS A 196 -6.52 21.35 2.37
C LYS A 196 -7.41 20.18 1.95
N TYR A 197 -7.14 18.99 2.46
CA TYR A 197 -7.84 17.75 2.15
C TYR A 197 -8.30 17.12 3.47
N ILE A 198 -9.59 16.85 3.61
CA ILE A 198 -10.16 16.39 4.87
C ILE A 198 -11.19 15.29 4.60
N ARG A 199 -10.98 14.12 5.20
CA ARG A 199 -11.97 13.05 5.20
C ARG A 199 -13.00 13.31 6.27
N ILE A 200 -14.26 13.45 5.88
CA ILE A 200 -15.37 13.71 6.78
C ILE A 200 -16.15 12.42 7.04
N GLN A 201 -16.40 12.15 8.31
CA GLN A 201 -17.24 11.04 8.78
C GLN A 201 -18.25 11.56 9.79
N GLN A 202 -19.39 10.89 9.89
CA GLN A 202 -20.35 11.10 10.97
C GLN A 202 -20.49 9.80 11.76
N GLY A 203 -19.91 9.74 12.95
CA GLY A 203 -19.96 8.55 13.80
C GLY A 203 -19.02 7.42 13.40
N GLY A 204 -17.92 7.73 12.72
CA GLY A 204 -17.04 6.71 12.14
C GLY A 204 -17.72 5.90 11.03
N TYR A 205 -17.18 4.72 10.71
CA TYR A 205 -17.65 3.90 9.61
C TYR A 205 -19.07 3.36 9.84
N GLY A 206 -19.96 3.61 8.88
CA GLY A 206 -21.37 3.22 8.97
C GLY A 206 -22.15 3.92 10.09
N ALA A 207 -21.62 5.01 10.67
CA ALA A 207 -22.20 5.70 11.82
C ALA A 207 -22.45 4.76 13.03
N VAL A 208 -21.56 3.78 13.23
CA VAL A 208 -21.63 2.83 14.35
C VAL A 208 -21.57 3.61 15.67
N GLY A 209 -22.62 3.46 16.48
CA GLY A 209 -22.74 4.16 17.76
C GLY A 209 -23.37 5.56 17.69
N SER A 210 -23.76 6.04 16.50
CA SER A 210 -24.51 7.30 16.37
C SER A 210 -26.04 7.15 16.42
N THR A 211 -26.52 5.92 16.63
CA THR A 211 -27.95 5.63 16.82
C THR A 211 -28.20 5.25 18.29
N GLU A 212 -29.12 5.96 18.94
CA GLU A 212 -29.61 5.62 20.28
C GLU A 212 -30.61 4.44 20.24
N GLN A 213 -31.11 4.09 19.05
CA GLN A 213 -32.04 2.99 18.89
C GLN A 213 -31.36 1.65 19.17
N LYS A 214 -31.88 0.93 20.17
CA LYS A 214 -31.53 -0.47 20.43
C LYS A 214 -31.90 -1.33 19.21
N PRO A 215 -30.98 -2.13 18.65
CA PRO A 215 -31.25 -2.91 17.45
C PRO A 215 -32.12 -4.15 17.78
N ASP A 216 -32.93 -4.58 16.82
CA ASP A 216 -33.92 -5.66 16.99
C ASP A 216 -33.27 -6.97 17.44
N PHE A 217 -32.10 -7.31 16.91
CA PHE A 217 -31.39 -8.53 17.27
C PHE A 217 -30.98 -8.56 18.75
N LYS A 218 -30.58 -7.42 19.34
CA LYS A 218 -30.29 -7.34 20.79
C LYS A 218 -31.57 -7.41 21.62
N ALA A 219 -32.68 -6.89 21.12
CA ALA A 219 -33.98 -7.04 21.79
C ALA A 219 -34.46 -8.50 21.76
N ALA A 220 -34.14 -9.24 20.70
CA ALA A 220 -34.44 -10.66 20.53
C ALA A 220 -33.45 -11.60 21.24
N GLY A 221 -32.42 -11.09 21.93
CA GLY A 221 -31.40 -11.91 22.59
C GLY A 221 -30.46 -12.65 21.62
N PHE A 222 -30.31 -12.14 20.39
CA PHE A 222 -29.38 -12.65 19.38
C PHE A 222 -28.07 -11.86 19.40
N GLY A 223 -26.97 -12.45 18.93
CA GLY A 223 -25.64 -11.83 18.89
C GLY A 223 -24.95 -11.72 20.25
N GLY A 224 -23.71 -11.22 20.25
CA GLY A 224 -22.93 -10.96 21.48
C GLY A 224 -23.22 -9.59 22.07
N GLU A 225 -23.04 -9.43 23.39
CA GLU A 225 -23.23 -8.13 24.08
C GLU A 225 -22.36 -7.02 23.46
N GLY A 226 -21.11 -7.37 23.13
CA GLY A 226 -20.12 -6.49 22.52
C GLY A 226 -20.28 -6.28 21.01
N ASP A 227 -21.27 -6.90 20.35
CA ASP A 227 -21.45 -6.75 18.91
C ASP A 227 -21.80 -5.30 18.57
N ASN A 228 -21.01 -4.70 17.68
CA ASN A 228 -21.33 -3.41 17.09
C ASN A 228 -22.46 -3.57 16.07
N TYR A 229 -23.14 -2.46 15.77
CA TYR A 229 -24.25 -2.46 14.84
C TYR A 229 -24.38 -1.13 14.12
N MET A 230 -24.97 -1.16 12.94
CA MET A 230 -25.28 0.03 12.15
C MET A 230 -26.70 -0.01 11.59
N ASN A 231 -27.27 1.19 11.42
CA ASN A 231 -28.50 1.38 10.66
C ASN A 231 -28.13 1.95 9.28
N GLU A 232 -28.12 1.07 8.28
CA GLU A 232 -27.77 1.40 6.88
C GLU A 232 -28.60 2.58 6.33
N ARG A 233 -29.91 2.63 6.65
CA ARG A 233 -30.78 3.73 6.18
C ARG A 233 -30.45 5.05 6.83
N THR A 234 -30.04 5.05 8.10
CA THR A 234 -29.60 6.26 8.80
C THR A 234 -28.32 6.79 8.16
N TYR A 235 -27.34 5.91 7.95
CA TYR A 235 -26.08 6.23 7.30
C TYR A 235 -26.31 6.80 5.88
N LEU A 236 -27.04 6.11 5.00
CA LEU A 236 -27.30 6.56 3.63
C LEU A 236 -28.01 7.92 3.55
N LYS A 237 -28.81 8.28 4.56
CA LYS A 237 -29.50 9.58 4.63
C LYS A 237 -28.63 10.68 5.25
N SER A 238 -27.66 10.35 6.09
CA SER A 238 -26.84 11.33 6.79
C SER A 238 -25.71 11.85 5.90
N ILE A 239 -25.13 11.03 5.03
CA ILE A 239 -23.94 11.42 4.26
C ILE A 239 -24.18 12.62 3.34
N PRO A 240 -25.22 12.68 2.48
CA PRO A 240 -25.45 13.89 1.68
C PRO A 240 -25.65 15.16 2.53
N LYS A 241 -26.34 15.04 3.67
CA LYS A 241 -26.54 16.16 4.61
C LYS A 241 -25.24 16.60 5.28
N LEU A 242 -24.34 15.65 5.54
CA LEU A 242 -23.02 15.94 6.09
C LEU A 242 -22.20 16.78 5.10
N PHE A 243 -22.18 16.38 3.82
CA PHE A 243 -21.50 17.15 2.78
C PHE A 243 -22.11 18.54 2.62
N GLU A 244 -23.44 18.66 2.57
CA GLU A 244 -24.15 19.95 2.52
C GLU A 244 -23.75 20.87 3.68
N ALA A 245 -23.76 20.35 4.91
CA ALA A 245 -23.41 21.10 6.10
C ALA A 245 -21.94 21.57 6.08
N VAL A 246 -21.01 20.70 5.69
CA VAL A 246 -19.58 21.06 5.60
C VAL A 246 -19.33 22.08 4.50
N ARG A 247 -19.94 21.94 3.32
CA ARG A 247 -19.83 22.95 2.24
C ARG A 247 -20.36 24.30 2.69
N LYS A 248 -21.53 24.34 3.34
CA LYS A 248 -22.11 25.58 3.88
C LYS A 248 -21.26 26.20 4.99
N GLY A 249 -20.65 25.38 5.85
CA GLY A 249 -19.91 25.83 7.04
C GLY A 249 -18.45 26.18 6.79
N CYS A 250 -17.83 25.59 5.77
CA CYS A 250 -16.38 25.64 5.53
C CYS A 250 -15.99 26.12 4.12
N GLY A 251 -16.96 26.28 3.20
CA GLY A 251 -16.75 26.75 1.84
C GLY A 251 -16.38 25.66 0.83
N ASP A 252 -16.15 26.08 -0.41
CA ASP A 252 -15.97 25.19 -1.57
C ASP A 252 -14.49 24.87 -1.89
N ASP A 253 -13.56 25.63 -1.33
CA ASP A 253 -12.12 25.51 -1.60
C ASP A 253 -11.48 24.30 -0.90
N ILE A 254 -12.09 23.81 0.19
CA ILE A 254 -11.60 22.62 0.90
C ILE A 254 -11.93 21.35 0.11
N GLU A 255 -10.98 20.43 0.01
CA GLU A 255 -11.18 19.15 -0.67
C GLU A 255 -11.72 18.13 0.33
N LEU A 256 -12.89 17.56 0.05
CA LEU A 256 -13.62 16.67 0.97
C LEU A 256 -13.56 15.23 0.50
N LEU A 257 -13.17 14.34 1.40
CA LEU A 257 -13.16 12.90 1.17
C LEU A 257 -14.24 12.24 2.05
N HIS A 258 -14.76 11.09 1.63
CA HIS A 258 -15.59 10.26 2.49
C HIS A 258 -15.33 8.79 2.20
N ASP A 259 -15.39 7.97 3.25
CA ASP A 259 -15.12 6.54 3.18
C ASP A 259 -16.37 5.74 3.54
N ILE A 260 -16.86 4.98 2.56
CA ILE A 260 -18.03 4.11 2.72
C ILE A 260 -17.67 2.85 3.47
N HIS A 261 -16.41 2.43 3.40
CA HIS A 261 -15.84 1.30 4.12
C HIS A 261 -16.68 0.03 3.92
N GLU A 262 -17.05 -0.25 2.66
CA GLU A 262 -17.84 -1.41 2.23
C GLU A 262 -19.16 -1.68 3.00
N ARG A 263 -19.68 -0.69 3.73
CA ARG A 263 -20.77 -0.88 4.71
C ARG A 263 -22.16 -1.07 4.13
N VAL A 264 -22.37 -0.70 2.87
CA VAL A 264 -23.70 -0.67 2.25
C VAL A 264 -23.74 -1.51 0.98
N GLN A 265 -24.95 -1.89 0.56
CA GLN A 265 -25.12 -2.65 -0.67
C GLN A 265 -24.73 -1.83 -1.92
N PRO A 266 -24.24 -2.48 -3.00
CA PRO A 266 -23.72 -1.76 -4.16
C PRO A 266 -24.67 -0.74 -4.79
N MET A 267 -25.95 -1.08 -4.95
CA MET A 267 -26.93 -0.14 -5.51
C MET A 267 -27.23 1.05 -4.58
N ASP A 268 -27.18 0.84 -3.27
CA ASP A 268 -27.37 1.92 -2.30
C ASP A 268 -26.17 2.89 -2.33
N ALA A 269 -24.94 2.36 -2.40
CA ALA A 269 -23.74 3.16 -2.62
C ALA A 269 -23.81 3.95 -3.94
N ILE A 270 -24.16 3.31 -5.06
CA ILE A 270 -24.31 4.00 -6.37
C ILE A 270 -25.32 5.15 -6.26
N ASN A 271 -26.49 4.90 -5.68
CA ASN A 271 -27.52 5.92 -5.52
C ASN A 271 -27.11 7.06 -4.58
N MET A 272 -26.33 6.77 -3.53
CA MET A 272 -25.79 7.78 -2.63
C MET A 272 -24.72 8.62 -3.33
N ILE A 273 -23.75 8.01 -3.98
CA ILE A 273 -22.62 8.68 -4.64
C ILE A 273 -23.10 9.66 -5.72
N LYS A 274 -24.12 9.29 -6.50
CA LYS A 274 -24.74 10.20 -7.49
C LYS A 274 -25.22 11.52 -6.86
N LYS A 275 -25.75 11.47 -5.64
CA LYS A 275 -26.20 12.68 -4.92
C LYS A 275 -25.03 13.51 -4.40
N LEU A 276 -23.82 12.97 -4.34
CA LEU A 276 -22.64 13.68 -3.87
C LEU A 276 -21.95 14.47 -4.99
N GLU A 277 -22.39 14.34 -6.25
CA GLU A 277 -21.82 15.09 -7.39
C GLU A 277 -21.83 16.60 -7.16
N GLU A 278 -22.93 17.14 -6.62
CA GLU A 278 -23.06 18.58 -6.33
C GLU A 278 -22.04 19.09 -5.30
N TYR A 279 -21.50 18.21 -4.46
CA TYR A 279 -20.54 18.57 -3.41
C TYR A 279 -19.08 18.36 -3.81
N ARG A 280 -18.82 17.85 -5.02
CA ARG A 280 -17.48 17.67 -5.61
C ARG A 280 -16.48 17.03 -4.61
N PRO A 281 -16.72 15.79 -4.13
CA PRO A 281 -15.75 15.10 -3.29
C PRO A 281 -14.43 14.91 -4.05
N PHE A 282 -13.31 15.02 -3.33
CA PHE A 282 -11.98 14.71 -3.86
C PHE A 282 -11.87 13.24 -4.27
N PHE A 283 -12.41 12.35 -3.42
CA PHE A 283 -12.85 11.02 -3.80
C PHE A 283 -13.87 10.46 -2.80
N ILE A 284 -14.62 9.45 -3.23
CA ILE A 284 -15.33 8.51 -2.34
C ILE A 284 -14.55 7.20 -2.28
N GLU A 285 -14.25 6.75 -1.07
CA GLU A 285 -13.43 5.57 -0.78
C GLU A 285 -14.30 4.33 -0.50
N ASP A 286 -13.78 3.19 -0.96
CA ASP A 286 -14.30 1.84 -0.75
C ASP A 286 -15.83 1.73 -0.85
N PRO A 287 -16.42 2.16 -1.99
CA PRO A 287 -17.87 2.12 -2.17
C PRO A 287 -18.41 0.69 -2.17
N PHE A 288 -17.57 -0.29 -2.50
CA PHE A 288 -17.87 -1.71 -2.52
C PHE A 288 -16.72 -2.49 -1.88
N SER A 289 -17.00 -3.74 -1.52
CA SER A 289 -15.98 -4.68 -1.09
C SER A 289 -15.13 -5.23 -2.27
N PRO A 290 -13.93 -5.80 -2.02
CA PRO A 290 -13.12 -6.46 -3.04
C PRO A 290 -13.84 -7.58 -3.81
N GLU A 291 -14.83 -8.25 -3.22
CA GLU A 291 -15.60 -9.31 -3.89
C GLU A 291 -16.68 -8.76 -4.82
N ASN A 292 -16.97 -7.46 -4.74
CA ASN A 292 -18.02 -6.77 -5.49
C ASN A 292 -17.49 -5.90 -6.64
N MET A 293 -16.23 -6.06 -7.07
CA MET A 293 -15.58 -5.20 -8.07
C MET A 293 -16.34 -5.07 -9.41
N LYS A 294 -17.16 -6.04 -9.80
CA LYS A 294 -17.93 -5.98 -11.05
C LYS A 294 -19.00 -4.86 -11.07
N TRP A 295 -19.45 -4.40 -9.89
CA TRP A 295 -20.40 -3.29 -9.77
C TRP A 295 -19.82 -1.94 -10.21
N PHE A 296 -18.49 -1.80 -10.27
CA PHE A 296 -17.84 -0.60 -10.78
C PHE A 296 -18.22 -0.28 -12.23
N LYS A 297 -18.52 -1.28 -13.06
CA LYS A 297 -19.01 -1.06 -14.43
C LYS A 297 -20.27 -0.21 -14.45
N GLN A 298 -21.20 -0.47 -13.52
CA GLN A 298 -22.42 0.32 -13.39
C GLN A 298 -22.17 1.65 -12.69
N LEU A 299 -21.30 1.69 -11.67
CA LEU A 299 -20.94 2.94 -10.98
C LEU A 299 -20.35 3.95 -11.97
N ARG A 300 -19.37 3.54 -12.78
CA ARG A 300 -18.65 4.42 -13.73
C ARG A 300 -19.50 4.91 -14.90
N THR A 301 -20.63 4.27 -15.21
CA THR A 301 -21.62 4.81 -16.16
C THR A 301 -22.67 5.70 -15.52
N SER A 302 -22.67 5.81 -14.19
CA SER A 302 -23.73 6.47 -13.43
C SER A 302 -23.32 7.78 -12.77
N THR A 303 -22.02 8.04 -12.60
CA THR A 303 -21.50 9.23 -11.92
C THR A 303 -20.12 9.66 -12.42
N SER A 304 -19.78 10.93 -12.23
CA SER A 304 -18.43 11.48 -12.44
C SER A 304 -17.63 11.69 -11.14
N VAL A 305 -18.17 11.28 -9.98
CA VAL A 305 -17.44 11.38 -8.70
C VAL A 305 -16.14 10.56 -8.77
N PRO A 306 -14.98 11.12 -8.37
CA PRO A 306 -13.75 10.36 -8.26
C PRO A 306 -13.86 9.26 -7.20
N ILE A 307 -13.32 8.09 -7.49
CA ILE A 307 -13.41 6.91 -6.62
C ILE A 307 -12.02 6.45 -6.19
N ALA A 308 -11.88 6.11 -4.91
CA ALA A 308 -10.72 5.45 -4.35
C ALA A 308 -11.09 4.02 -3.94
N MET A 309 -10.19 3.07 -4.16
CA MET A 309 -10.42 1.67 -3.81
C MET A 309 -9.13 0.95 -3.44
N GLY A 310 -9.18 0.07 -2.45
CA GLY A 310 -8.27 -1.08 -2.41
C GLY A 310 -7.43 -1.26 -1.16
N GLU A 311 -7.75 -0.63 -0.04
CA GLU A 311 -7.02 -0.85 1.22
C GLU A 311 -6.99 -2.32 1.67
N LEU A 312 -8.02 -3.08 1.31
CA LEU A 312 -8.17 -4.52 1.60
C LEU A 312 -7.44 -5.44 0.61
N PHE A 313 -6.94 -4.93 -0.52
CA PHE A 313 -6.33 -5.76 -1.55
C PHE A 313 -5.01 -6.38 -1.07
N ASN A 314 -4.86 -7.69 -1.31
CA ASN A 314 -3.68 -8.49 -0.99
C ASN A 314 -3.39 -9.55 -2.06
N ASN A 315 -4.06 -9.48 -3.21
CA ASN A 315 -3.88 -10.36 -4.35
C ASN A 315 -3.88 -9.54 -5.66
N ILE A 316 -2.95 -9.85 -6.56
CA ILE A 316 -2.83 -9.18 -7.86
C ILE A 316 -4.12 -9.19 -8.68
N ASN A 317 -4.93 -10.25 -8.53
CA ASN A 317 -6.20 -10.41 -9.24
C ASN A 317 -7.29 -9.43 -8.77
N GLU A 318 -7.08 -8.72 -7.66
CA GLU A 318 -8.05 -7.76 -7.11
C GLU A 318 -7.88 -6.36 -7.71
N PHE A 319 -6.68 -6.00 -8.19
CA PHE A 319 -6.40 -4.63 -8.62
C PHE A 319 -5.94 -4.47 -10.07
N VAL A 320 -5.31 -5.47 -10.71
CA VAL A 320 -4.79 -5.28 -12.08
C VAL A 320 -5.91 -5.05 -13.10
N GLU A 321 -6.93 -5.92 -13.15
CA GLU A 321 -8.06 -5.73 -14.06
C GLU A 321 -8.80 -4.41 -13.80
N PRO A 322 -9.17 -4.06 -12.55
CA PRO A 322 -9.81 -2.79 -12.26
C PRO A 322 -8.99 -1.56 -12.65
N MET A 323 -7.66 -1.57 -12.44
CA MET A 323 -6.78 -0.46 -12.84
C MET A 323 -6.72 -0.30 -14.36
N VAL A 324 -6.53 -1.41 -15.09
CA VAL A 324 -6.47 -1.40 -16.56
C VAL A 324 -7.78 -0.91 -17.18
N ASN A 325 -8.92 -1.25 -16.57
CA ASN A 325 -10.24 -0.79 -17.00
C ASN A 325 -10.67 0.55 -16.38
N GLN A 326 -9.80 1.21 -15.61
CA GLN A 326 -10.05 2.52 -14.98
C GLN A 326 -11.36 2.55 -14.17
N TRP A 327 -11.60 1.51 -13.39
CA TRP A 327 -12.80 1.38 -12.55
C TRP A 327 -12.79 2.33 -11.36
N PHE A 328 -11.63 2.75 -10.88
CA PHE A 328 -11.45 3.78 -9.87
C PHE A 328 -10.32 4.71 -10.29
N ASP A 329 -10.20 5.86 -9.63
CA ASP A 329 -9.25 6.92 -9.96
C ASP A 329 -8.03 6.93 -9.03
N TYR A 330 -8.19 6.40 -7.80
CA TYR A 330 -7.14 6.30 -6.78
C TYR A 330 -6.96 4.87 -6.28
N ILE A 331 -5.75 4.32 -6.35
CA ILE A 331 -5.39 3.05 -5.73
C ILE A 331 -4.99 3.26 -4.27
N ARG A 332 -5.71 2.60 -3.34
CA ARG A 332 -5.58 2.77 -1.87
C ARG A 332 -4.81 1.66 -1.18
N ILE A 333 -4.15 0.76 -1.91
CA ILE A 333 -3.50 -0.42 -1.34
C ILE A 333 -2.67 -0.08 -0.09
N HIS A 334 -2.86 -0.87 0.97
CA HIS A 334 -1.96 -0.85 2.10
C HIS A 334 -0.65 -1.55 1.69
N VAL A 335 0.48 -0.84 1.64
CA VAL A 335 1.73 -1.34 1.00
C VAL A 335 2.18 -2.68 1.57
N SER A 336 2.04 -2.92 2.87
CA SER A 336 2.40 -4.22 3.45
C SER A 336 1.44 -5.36 3.11
N GLN A 337 0.18 -5.06 2.73
CA GLN A 337 -0.78 -6.08 2.30
C GLN A 337 -0.45 -6.67 0.94
N ILE A 338 0.39 -6.02 0.12
CA ILE A 338 0.88 -6.56 -1.16
C ILE A 338 2.33 -7.00 -1.13
N GLY A 339 3.01 -6.90 0.01
CA GLY A 339 4.37 -7.41 0.17
C GLY A 339 5.49 -6.38 0.04
N GLY A 340 5.23 -5.08 0.22
CA GLY A 340 6.29 -4.08 0.42
C GLY A 340 6.49 -3.09 -0.73
N ILE A 341 7.64 -2.40 -0.72
CA ILE A 341 8.02 -1.36 -1.68
C ILE A 341 8.16 -1.95 -3.08
N THR A 342 8.78 -3.13 -3.23
CA THR A 342 8.99 -3.78 -4.53
C THR A 342 7.70 -3.93 -5.34
N PRO A 343 6.61 -4.53 -4.82
CA PRO A 343 5.33 -4.60 -5.54
C PRO A 343 4.61 -3.24 -5.56
N ALA A 344 4.71 -2.39 -4.54
CA ALA A 344 4.06 -1.08 -4.54
C ALA A 344 4.59 -0.16 -5.66
N MET A 345 5.90 -0.18 -5.93
CA MET A 345 6.47 0.53 -7.08
C MET A 345 5.91 0.00 -8.40
N LYS A 346 5.75 -1.32 -8.56
CA LYS A 346 5.14 -1.92 -9.77
C LYS A 346 3.69 -1.45 -9.96
N VAL A 347 2.92 -1.39 -8.88
CA VAL A 347 1.54 -0.86 -8.89
C VAL A 347 1.52 0.63 -9.24
N ALA A 348 2.37 1.44 -8.62
CA ALA A 348 2.43 2.88 -8.90
C ALA A 348 2.75 3.13 -10.38
N ARG A 349 3.76 2.45 -10.93
CA ARG A 349 4.15 2.59 -12.34
C ARG A 349 3.09 2.05 -13.30
N LEU A 350 2.31 1.02 -12.92
CA LEU A 350 1.13 0.63 -13.69
C LEU A 350 0.10 1.78 -13.73
N GLY A 351 -0.14 2.41 -12.58
CA GLY A 351 -1.05 3.55 -12.49
C GLY A 351 -0.64 4.73 -13.38
N GLU A 352 0.66 4.98 -13.57
CA GLU A 352 1.16 6.03 -14.47
C GLU A 352 0.66 5.83 -15.91
N TRP A 353 0.56 4.59 -16.40
CA TRP A 353 0.09 4.28 -17.75
C TRP A 353 -1.43 4.37 -17.91
N PHE A 354 -2.19 4.11 -16.85
CA PHE A 354 -3.65 4.09 -16.87
C PHE A 354 -4.29 5.33 -16.22
N ASN A 355 -3.47 6.32 -15.86
CA ASN A 355 -3.87 7.54 -15.17
C ASN A 355 -4.61 7.27 -13.83
N ILE A 356 -4.16 6.23 -13.12
CA ILE A 356 -4.62 5.91 -11.77
C ILE A 356 -3.62 6.50 -10.79
N LYS A 357 -4.10 7.29 -9.82
CA LYS A 357 -3.25 7.95 -8.83
C LYS A 357 -3.02 7.06 -7.62
N THR A 358 -1.86 7.17 -6.98
CA THR A 358 -1.62 6.50 -5.69
C THR A 358 -2.22 7.30 -4.52
N ALA A 359 -2.81 6.59 -3.57
CA ALA A 359 -3.21 7.14 -2.28
C ALA A 359 -3.07 6.06 -1.21
N TRP A 360 -1.85 5.60 -0.92
CA TRP A 360 -1.62 4.44 -0.06
C TRP A 360 -2.36 4.54 1.28
N HIS A 361 -2.98 3.44 1.72
CA HIS A 361 -3.65 3.38 3.01
C HIS A 361 -2.62 3.61 4.13
N GLY A 362 -2.76 4.72 4.84
CA GLY A 362 -1.84 5.22 5.87
C GLY A 362 -2.55 5.44 7.21
N PRO A 363 -3.22 4.44 7.78
CA PRO A 363 -3.95 4.58 9.03
C PRO A 363 -3.01 4.56 10.25
N GLY A 364 -3.59 4.63 11.44
CA GLY A 364 -2.86 4.58 12.71
C GLY A 364 -2.25 3.20 13.03
N ASP A 365 -2.65 2.16 12.31
CA ASP A 365 -2.09 0.81 12.32
C ASP A 365 -1.09 0.57 11.18
N VAL A 366 -0.43 1.63 10.69
CA VAL A 366 0.85 1.55 9.98
C VAL A 366 1.95 2.07 10.90
N SER A 367 3.07 1.35 11.00
CA SER A 367 4.20 1.82 11.83
C SER A 367 4.85 3.08 11.23
N PRO A 368 5.57 3.89 12.02
CA PRO A 368 6.30 5.03 11.46
C PRO A 368 7.31 4.65 10.36
N VAL A 369 7.87 3.43 10.40
CA VAL A 369 8.71 2.88 9.33
C VAL A 369 7.90 2.74 8.02
N GLY A 370 6.68 2.21 8.11
CA GLY A 370 5.78 2.08 6.95
C GLY A 370 5.33 3.43 6.40
N HIS A 371 4.98 4.37 7.28
CA HIS A 371 4.66 5.75 6.89
C HIS A 371 5.81 6.43 6.14
N SER A 372 7.05 6.24 6.60
CA SER A 372 8.23 6.75 5.89
C SER A 372 8.43 6.03 4.54
N ALA A 373 8.23 4.72 4.48
CA ALA A 373 8.30 3.97 3.21
C ALA A 373 7.28 4.47 2.19
N HIS A 374 6.02 4.72 2.60
CA HIS A 374 4.99 5.31 1.75
C HIS A 374 5.46 6.67 1.23
N ALA A 375 5.92 7.55 2.14
CA ALA A 375 6.38 8.87 1.78
C ALA A 375 7.58 8.87 0.81
N HIS A 376 8.50 7.91 0.92
CA HIS A 376 9.57 7.73 -0.05
C HIS A 376 9.08 7.33 -1.44
N ILE A 377 8.06 6.44 -1.52
CA ILE A 377 7.38 6.11 -2.78
C ILE A 377 6.69 7.36 -3.32
N ASP A 378 5.95 8.07 -2.47
CA ASP A 378 5.18 9.27 -2.81
C ASP A 378 6.06 10.42 -3.28
N LEU A 379 7.34 10.48 -2.91
CA LEU A 379 8.28 11.45 -3.48
C LEU A 379 8.77 11.06 -4.88
N ALA A 380 8.79 9.77 -5.21
CA ALA A 380 9.45 9.22 -6.41
C ALA A 380 8.50 8.85 -7.56
N VAL A 381 7.19 8.84 -7.33
CA VAL A 381 6.19 8.48 -8.35
C VAL A 381 5.45 9.71 -8.87
N TRP A 382 5.27 9.84 -10.19
CA TRP A 382 4.67 11.03 -10.77
C TRP A 382 3.15 11.06 -10.54
N ASN A 383 2.48 9.91 -10.63
CA ASN A 383 1.05 9.75 -10.42
C ASN A 383 0.62 9.74 -8.93
N PHE A 384 1.41 10.30 -8.02
CA PHE A 384 0.97 10.47 -6.63
C PHE A 384 -0.31 11.32 -6.56
N GLY A 385 -1.29 10.84 -5.80
CA GLY A 385 -2.56 11.52 -5.55
C GLY A 385 -2.55 12.32 -4.25
N ILE A 386 -2.54 11.62 -3.12
CA ILE A 386 -2.57 12.20 -1.77
C ILE A 386 -2.05 11.17 -0.75
N GLN A 387 -1.50 11.61 0.38
CA GLN A 387 -1.11 10.73 1.47
C GLN A 387 -2.09 10.83 2.65
N GLU A 388 -2.54 9.69 3.17
CA GLU A 388 -3.28 9.67 4.43
C GLU A 388 -2.32 9.90 5.59
N ALA A 389 -2.60 10.92 6.42
CA ALA A 389 -1.73 11.30 7.52
C ALA A 389 -2.38 11.07 8.89
N VAL A 390 -1.59 10.46 9.77
CA VAL A 390 -1.84 10.35 11.20
C VAL A 390 -0.82 11.16 12.00
N SER A 391 -1.13 11.44 13.27
CA SER A 391 -0.21 12.12 14.18
C SER A 391 0.43 11.13 15.15
N PHE A 392 1.76 11.18 15.27
CA PHE A 392 2.51 10.38 16.23
C PHE A 392 2.56 11.09 17.58
N ASN A 393 2.10 10.42 18.64
CA ASN A 393 2.18 10.94 20.00
C ASN A 393 3.57 10.72 20.62
N GLU A 394 3.80 11.28 21.80
CA GLU A 394 5.09 11.18 22.52
C GLU A 394 5.56 9.74 22.75
N LYS A 395 4.63 8.80 23.02
CA LYS A 395 4.97 7.37 23.20
C LYS A 395 5.47 6.74 21.90
N THR A 396 4.83 7.05 20.77
CA THR A 396 5.31 6.59 19.47
C THR A 396 6.66 7.21 19.14
N LEU A 397 6.85 8.50 19.41
CA LEU A 397 8.11 9.20 19.15
C LEU A 397 9.25 8.76 20.08
N SER A 398 8.98 8.23 21.28
CA SER A 398 10.01 7.64 22.14
C SER A 398 10.46 6.25 21.66
N VAL A 399 9.57 5.52 20.99
CA VAL A 399 9.87 4.22 20.37
C VAL A 399 10.53 4.39 19.01
N PHE A 400 10.09 5.37 18.21
CA PHE A 400 10.52 5.58 16.84
C PHE A 400 11.15 6.96 16.64
N SER A 401 12.43 7.00 16.27
CA SER A 401 13.13 8.24 15.91
C SER A 401 13.11 8.44 14.39
N GLY A 402 13.21 9.70 13.94
CA GLY A 402 13.22 10.02 12.50
C GLY A 402 11.85 9.92 11.81
N CYS A 403 10.76 9.79 12.56
CA CYS A 403 9.39 9.72 12.03
C CYS A 403 9.10 10.86 11.02
N PRO A 404 8.29 10.60 9.97
CA PRO A 404 7.79 11.67 9.11
C PRO A 404 7.11 12.78 9.92
N THR A 405 7.30 14.02 9.50
CA THR A 405 6.77 15.21 10.16
C THR A 405 5.69 15.87 9.31
N MET A 406 4.76 16.56 9.98
CA MET A 406 3.63 17.24 9.36
C MET A 406 3.72 18.74 9.59
N LYS A 407 3.56 19.54 8.54
CA LYS A 407 3.47 21.00 8.62
C LYS A 407 2.57 21.53 7.51
N ASP A 408 1.62 22.40 7.87
CA ASP A 408 0.71 23.10 6.95
C ASP A 408 0.01 22.16 5.94
N GLY A 409 -0.41 20.97 6.41
CA GLY A 409 -1.05 19.95 5.57
C GLY A 409 -0.11 19.11 4.69
N TYR A 410 1.22 19.26 4.82
CA TYR A 410 2.21 18.48 4.08
C TYR A 410 3.03 17.58 5.00
N MET A 411 3.33 16.36 4.53
CA MET A 411 4.29 15.45 5.13
C MET A 411 5.69 15.68 4.54
N SER A 412 6.71 15.53 5.38
CA SER A 412 8.12 15.49 5.00
C SER A 412 8.85 14.35 5.71
N VAL A 413 9.73 13.68 4.99
CA VAL A 413 10.71 12.72 5.55
C VAL A 413 12.05 13.40 5.75
N ASN A 414 12.87 12.86 6.64
CA ASN A 414 14.25 13.30 6.76
C ASN A 414 15.11 12.77 5.60
N GLU A 415 16.33 13.28 5.48
CA GLU A 415 17.21 13.05 4.32
C GLU A 415 18.35 12.06 4.61
N VAL A 416 18.27 11.31 5.73
CA VAL A 416 19.33 10.35 6.09
C VAL A 416 19.25 9.10 5.19
N PRO A 417 20.35 8.34 5.05
CA PRO A 417 20.34 7.12 4.24
C PRO A 417 19.31 6.07 4.67
N GLY A 418 18.69 5.38 3.72
CA GLY A 418 17.65 4.37 3.97
C GLY A 418 16.24 4.95 4.08
N ILE A 419 15.39 4.29 4.88
CA ILE A 419 14.01 4.73 5.18
C ILE A 419 13.99 5.88 6.19
N GLY A 420 15.09 6.09 6.92
CA GLY A 420 15.26 7.24 7.81
C GLY A 420 14.49 7.18 9.13
N VAL A 421 13.90 6.03 9.48
CA VAL A 421 13.28 5.79 10.79
C VAL A 421 14.07 4.71 11.52
N ASP A 422 14.30 4.91 12.82
CA ASP A 422 14.93 3.90 13.69
C ASP A 422 14.01 3.54 14.86
N ILE A 423 14.29 2.42 15.53
CA ILE A 423 13.46 1.87 16.62
C ILE A 423 14.28 1.63 17.90
N ASN A 424 13.82 2.20 19.00
CA ASN A 424 14.33 1.91 20.33
C ASN A 424 13.64 0.67 20.91
N GLU A 425 14.29 -0.49 20.79
CA GLU A 425 13.74 -1.78 21.21
C GLU A 425 13.41 -1.86 22.72
N LYS A 426 14.17 -1.15 23.56
CA LYS A 426 13.92 -1.10 25.01
C LYS A 426 12.66 -0.32 25.34
N GLU A 427 12.42 0.80 24.64
CA GLU A 427 11.19 1.55 24.78
C GLU A 427 10.01 0.81 24.15
N ALA A 428 10.21 0.16 22.99
CA ALA A 428 9.19 -0.65 22.32
C ALA A 428 8.61 -1.73 23.25
N ALA A 429 9.48 -2.39 24.03
CA ALA A 429 9.10 -3.45 24.97
C ALA A 429 8.17 -2.98 26.11
N LYS A 430 8.09 -1.67 26.39
CA LYS A 430 7.18 -1.12 27.41
C LYS A 430 5.71 -1.13 26.97
N TYR A 431 5.45 -1.34 25.68
CA TYR A 431 4.11 -1.29 25.09
C TYR A 431 3.80 -2.62 24.39
N PRO A 432 3.50 -3.70 25.12
CA PRO A 432 3.23 -5.01 24.53
C PRO A 432 1.94 -5.01 23.69
N ILE A 433 1.92 -5.84 22.64
CA ILE A 433 0.75 -6.02 21.76
C ILE A 433 -0.41 -6.75 22.47
N THR A 434 -1.62 -6.63 21.91
CA THR A 434 -2.81 -7.37 22.35
C THR A 434 -3.42 -8.20 21.22
N THR A 435 -4.34 -9.11 21.53
CA THR A 435 -5.06 -9.91 20.53
C THR A 435 -6.54 -9.52 20.38
N LYS A 436 -6.97 -8.46 21.07
CA LYS A 436 -8.37 -8.01 21.05
C LYS A 436 -8.71 -7.36 19.71
N SER A 437 -9.88 -7.68 19.18
CA SER A 437 -10.41 -7.12 17.94
C SER A 437 -11.91 -6.92 18.10
N ASN A 438 -12.43 -5.75 17.72
CA ASN A 438 -13.86 -5.42 17.82
C ASN A 438 -14.43 -4.89 16.49
N TRP A 439 -14.06 -5.52 15.38
CA TRP A 439 -14.49 -5.10 14.04
C TRP A 439 -15.86 -5.66 13.63
N GLN A 440 -16.42 -6.62 14.37
CA GLN A 440 -17.68 -7.25 13.96
C GLN A 440 -18.84 -6.24 14.00
N VAL A 441 -19.56 -6.10 12.89
CA VAL A 441 -20.74 -5.24 12.77
C VAL A 441 -21.95 -6.01 12.26
N ARG A 442 -23.13 -5.71 12.82
CA ARG A 442 -24.43 -6.25 12.40
C ARG A 442 -25.39 -5.19 11.90
N LYS A 443 -26.31 -5.59 11.03
CA LYS A 443 -27.57 -4.87 10.78
C LYS A 443 -28.52 -5.04 11.98
N PHE A 444 -29.61 -4.29 11.97
CA PHE A 444 -30.61 -4.32 13.05
C PHE A 444 -31.30 -5.68 13.22
N ASP A 445 -31.45 -6.43 12.12
CA ASP A 445 -31.98 -7.79 12.12
C ASP A 445 -30.98 -8.85 12.63
N GLY A 446 -29.73 -8.46 12.89
CA GLY A 446 -28.65 -9.33 13.37
C GLY A 446 -27.75 -9.89 12.27
N THR A 447 -28.01 -9.59 11.00
CA THR A 447 -27.16 -10.02 9.88
C THR A 447 -25.75 -9.44 10.01
N ILE A 448 -24.71 -10.28 9.95
CA ILE A 448 -23.31 -9.81 9.86
C ILE A 448 -23.11 -9.10 8.54
N ILE A 449 -22.40 -7.98 8.57
CA ILE A 449 -21.94 -7.28 7.37
C ILE A 449 -20.42 -7.23 7.34
N ARG A 450 -19.89 -6.91 6.16
CA ARG A 450 -18.48 -6.57 6.01
C ARG A 450 -18.19 -5.30 6.85
N PRO A 451 -17.11 -5.32 7.66
CA PRO A 451 -16.92 -4.38 8.76
C PRO A 451 -16.33 -3.04 8.35
#